data_AF-L9WKW3-F1
#
_entry.id   AF-L9WKW3-F1
#
_cell.length_a   1.000
_cell.length_b   1.000
_cell.length_c   1.000
_cell.angle_alpha   90.00
_cell.angle_beta   90.00
_cell.angle_gamma   90.00
#
_symmetry.space_group_name_H-M   'P 1'
#
loop_
_entity.id
_entity.type
_entity.pdbx_description
1 polymer ?
#
loop_
_entity_poly.entity_id
_entity_poly.type
_entity_poly.pdbx_seq_one_letter_code
_entity_poly.pdbx_strand_id
1 'polypeptide(L)' 'MDHATWFLAAITFLLAAVVFEMGDGNTPTVIVVPVLIFLYGIPVYLVGAIVTEFVKAGSDSNN' A
#
# COMPACT_ATOMS: atom_id res chain seq x y z
N MET A 1 -10.09 1.17 9.24
CA MET A 1 -9.79 2.19 8.19
C MET A 1 -11.06 2.58 7.45
N ASP A 2 -11.22 3.83 7.00
CA ASP A 2 -12.37 4.22 6.19
C ASP A 2 -12.25 3.70 4.73
N HIS A 3 -13.39 3.63 4.03
CA HIS A 3 -13.42 3.12 2.65
C HIS A 3 -12.61 4.00 1.68
N ALA A 4 -12.52 5.31 1.95
CA ALA A 4 -11.76 6.24 1.13
C ALA A 4 -10.25 5.98 1.22
N THR A 5 -9.70 5.72 2.40
CA THR A 5 -8.26 5.40 2.54
C THR A 5 -7.92 4.08 1.86
N TRP A 6 -8.80 3.08 1.94
CA TRP A 6 -8.61 1.81 1.22
C TRP A 6 -8.54 2.01 -0.29
N PHE A 7 -9.48 2.79 -0.83
CA PHE A 7 -9.52 3.09 -2.26
C PHE A 7 -8.31 3.90 -2.73
N LEU A 8 -7.91 4.91 -1.95
CA LEU A 8 -6.73 5.72 -2.24
C LEU A 8 -5.46 4.88 -2.23
N ALA A 9 -5.29 4.01 -1.23
CA ALA A 9 -4.15 3.09 -1.16
C ALA A 9 -4.08 2.19 -2.40
N ALA A 10 -5.22 1.64 -2.84
CA ALA A 10 -5.29 0.83 -4.04
C ALA A 10 -4.89 1.61 -5.31
N ILE A 11 -5.42 2.82 -5.50
CA ILE A 11 -5.07 3.67 -6.66
C ILE A 11 -3.60 4.06 -6.63
N THR A 12 -3.06 4.47 -5.47
CA THR A 12 -1.66 4.86 -5.35
C THR A 12 -0.72 3.67 -5.63
N PHE A 13 -1.07 2.48 -5.17
CA PHE A 13 -0.33 1.25 -5.49
C PHE A 13 -0.35 0.96 -6.99
N LEU A 14 -1.53 1.00 -7.62
CA LEU A 14 -1.66 0.77 -9.07
C LEU A 14 -0.89 1.81 -9.88
N LEU A 15 -0.94 3.08 -9.47
CA LEU A 15 -0.18 4.15 -10.12
C LEU A 15 1.33 3.92 -9.99
N ALA A 16 1.81 3.54 -8.80
CA ALA A 16 3.21 3.20 -8.58
C ALA A 16 3.65 2.02 -9.45
N ALA A 17 2.82 0.98 -9.57
CA ALA A 17 3.11 -0.17 -10.44
C ALA A 17 3.22 0.24 -11.92
N VAL A 18 2.30 1.08 -12.40
CA VAL A 18 2.37 1.61 -13.78
C VAL A 18 3.64 2.42 -14.01
N VAL A 19 4.00 3.31 -13.09
CA VAL A 19 5.22 4.12 -13.21
C VAL A 19 6.48 3.25 -13.19
N PHE A 20 6.48 2.19 -12.40
CA PHE A 20 7.58 1.23 -12.35
C PHE A 20 7.73 0.47 -13.68
N GLU A 21 6.64 -0.05 -14.25
CA GLU A 21 6.65 -0.79 -15.53
C GLU A 21 6.94 0.10 -16.74
N MET A 22 6.49 1.36 -16.71
CA MET A 22 6.80 2.34 -17.77
C MET A 22 8.22 2.91 -17.67
N GLY A 23 8.95 2.63 -16.59
CA GLY A 23 10.31 3.09 -16.39
C GLY A 23 11.26 2.48 -17.43
N ASP A 24 11.96 3.33 -18.16
CA ASP A 24 12.92 2.94 -19.21
C ASP A 24 14.33 2.61 -18.67
N GLY A 25 14.48 2.50 -17.34
CA GLY A 25 15.77 2.32 -16.67
C GLY A 25 16.65 3.58 -16.62
N ASN A 26 16.26 4.67 -17.29
CA ASN A 26 16.92 5.97 -17.23
C ASN A 26 16.12 7.00 -16.41
N THR A 27 15.01 6.54 -15.81
CA THR A 27 14.17 7.35 -14.94
C THR A 27 14.97 7.82 -13.72
N PRO A 28 14.99 9.14 -13.41
CA PRO A 28 15.76 9.68 -12.30
C PRO A 28 15.44 9.00 -10.97
N THR A 29 16.48 8.72 -10.18
CA THR A 29 16.37 8.04 -8.88
C THR A 29 15.44 8.76 -7.89
N VAL A 30 15.33 10.09 -8.01
CA VAL A 30 14.40 10.91 -7.20
C VAL A 30 12.92 10.55 -7.44
N ILE A 31 12.59 9.95 -8.58
CA ILE A 31 11.26 9.44 -8.92
C ILE A 31 11.15 7.95 -8.54
N VAL A 32 12.17 7.16 -8.89
CA VAL A 32 12.16 5.70 -8.68
C VAL A 32 12.07 5.35 -7.20
N VAL A 33 12.83 6.02 -6.32
CA VAL A 33 12.86 5.70 -4.88
C VAL A 33 11.46 5.85 -4.24
N PRO A 34 10.74 6.97 -4.39
CA PRO A 34 9.37 7.09 -3.92
C PRO A 34 8.43 6.02 -4.51
N VAL A 35 8.54 5.72 -5.80
CA VAL A 35 7.70 4.70 -6.46
C VAL A 35 7.90 3.34 -5.80
N LEU A 36 9.15 2.95 -5.53
CA LEU A 36 9.44 1.69 -4.83
C LEU A 36 8.89 1.70 -3.39
N ILE A 37 9.01 2.82 -2.67
CA ILE A 37 8.43 2.95 -1.33
C ILE A 37 6.92 2.72 -1.38
N PHE A 38 6.21 3.29 -2.36
CA PHE A 38 4.77 3.04 -2.49
C PHE A 38 4.46 1.61 -2.93
N LEU A 39 5.21 1.07 -3.88
CA LEU A 39 4.98 -0.25 -4.44
C LEU A 39 5.15 -1.37 -3.39
N TYR A 40 6.16 -1.26 -2.53
CA TYR A 40 6.40 -2.25 -1.47
C TYR A 40 5.80 -1.87 -0.12
N GLY A 41 5.70 -0.58 0.18
CA GLY A 41 5.18 -0.08 1.46
C GLY A 41 3.66 -0.18 1.57
N ILE A 42 2.92 0.09 0.49
CA ILE A 42 1.45 0.03 0.54
C ILE A 42 0.94 -1.39 0.81
N PRO A 43 1.39 -2.45 0.13
CA PRO A 43 0.97 -3.82 0.45
C PRO A 43 1.25 -4.19 1.91
N VAL A 44 2.43 -3.84 2.43
CA VAL A 44 2.80 -4.09 3.83
C VAL A 44 1.86 -3.35 4.79
N TYR A 45 1.58 -2.08 4.51
CA TYR A 45 0.64 -1.28 5.31
C TYR A 45 -0.77 -1.89 5.31
N LEU A 46 -1.28 -2.31 4.14
CA LEU A 46 -2.61 -2.90 4.03
C LEU A 46 -2.69 -4.24 4.77
N VAL A 47 -1.68 -5.10 4.66
CA VAL A 47 -1.61 -6.36 5.41
C VAL A 47 -1.61 -6.08 6.91
N GLY A 48 -0.78 -5.13 7.37
CA GLY A 48 -0.74 -4.73 8.77
C GLY A 48 -2.11 -4.26 9.28
N ALA A 49 -2.78 -3.38 8.53
CA ALA A 49 -4.11 -2.91 8.86
C ALA A 49 -5.13 -4.04 8.97
N ILE A 50 -5.16 -4.95 7.98
CA ILE A 50 -6.04 -6.12 7.99
C ILE A 50 -5.80 -6.98 9.23
N VAL A 51 -4.55 -7.30 9.53
CA VAL A 51 -4.19 -8.12 10.69
C VAL A 51 -4.65 -7.45 11.98
N THR A 52 -4.45 -6.13 12.13
CA THR A 52 -4.91 -5.42 13.34
C THR A 52 -6.42 -5.43 13.51
N GLU A 53 -7.19 -5.29 12.42
CA GLU A 53 -8.66 -5.35 12.46
C GLU A 53 -9.13 -6.77 12.85
N PHE A 54 -8.51 -7.82 12.30
CA PHE A 54 -8.82 -9.21 12.67
C PHE A 54 -8.49 -9.53 14.13
N VAL A 55 -7.32 -9.09 14.62
CA VAL A 55 -6.94 -9.28 16.03
C VAL A 55 -7.91 -8.58 16.96
N LYS A 56 -8.31 -7.34 16.64
CA LYS A 56 -9.30 -6.59 17.41
C LYS A 56 -10.67 -7.29 17.41
N ALA A 57 -11.15 -7.73 16.25
CA ALA A 57 -12.41 -8.46 16.15
C ALA A 57 -12.42 -9.77 16.95
N GLY A 58 -11.31 -10.51 16.95
CA GLY A 58 -11.16 -11.72 17.77
C GLY A 58 -11.13 -11.43 19.28
N SER A 59 -10.55 -10.30 19.69
CA SER A 59 -10.53 -9.86 21.10
C SER A 59 -11.92 -9.44 21.60
N ASP A 60 -12.68 -8.71 20.79
CA ASP A 60 -14.03 -8.24 21.14
C ASP A 60 -15.05 -9.40 21.22
N SER A 61 -14.75 -10.56 20.61
CA SER A 61 -15.60 -11.78 20.68
C SER A 61 -15.42 -12.62 21.96
N ASN A 62 -14.36 -12.39 22.74
CA ASN A 62 -14.02 -13.20 23.93
C ASN A 62 -14.37 -12.52 25.26
N ASN A 63 -15.09 -11.40 25.21
CA ASN A 63 -15.46 -10.57 26.36
C ASN A 63 -16.98 -10.33 26.40
#